data_AF-L9YJ20-F1
#
_entry.id   AF-L9YJ20-F1
#
_cell.length_a   1.000
_cell.length_b   1.000
_cell.length_c   1.000
_cell.angle_alpha   90.00
_cell.angle_beta   90.00
_cell.angle_gamma   90.00
#
_symmetry.space_group_name_H-M   'P 1'
#
loop_
_entity.id
_entity.type
_entity.pdbx_description
1 polymer ?
#
loop_
_entity_poly.entity_id
_entity_poly.type
_entity_poly.pdbx_seq_one_letter_code
_entity_poly.pdbx_strand_id
1 'polypeptide(L)'
;MKRESTVVQKVLFRFVKQAVSIARKLTDAAVMQISHPAGNGVAGWKHAVLHFLRLHMEATLEEVIDWAEEMERVRAALVLERGEFPGPSALCKSFDRAPMRIWHELLRLSSELLDQNDRAAIDATYFDRRQASNHYLTRCDREIQTIQATFLVDTAQGAVIDVHCSTKWQTARTSARRSPCGTQATCGVSLRTKATTT
;
A
#
# COMPACT_ATOMS: atom_id res chain seq x y z
N MET A 1 32.28 -6.97 -12.54
CA MET A 1 31.78 -5.58 -12.47
C MET A 1 30.83 -5.15 -13.59
N LYS A 2 31.21 -4.95 -14.88
CA LYS A 2 30.24 -4.49 -15.92
C LYS A 2 29.08 -5.47 -16.18
N ARG A 3 29.30 -6.78 -16.05
CA ARG A 3 28.28 -7.82 -16.26
C ARG A 3 27.26 -7.88 -15.11
N GLU A 4 27.67 -7.68 -13.87
CA GLU A 4 26.76 -7.71 -12.71
C GLU A 4 25.83 -6.49 -12.71
N SER A 5 26.39 -5.29 -12.95
CA SER A 5 25.61 -4.04 -13.06
C SER A 5 24.55 -4.12 -14.17
N THR A 6 24.88 -4.71 -15.32
CA THR A 6 23.94 -4.85 -16.44
C THR A 6 22.86 -5.92 -16.20
N VAL A 7 23.14 -6.96 -15.42
CA VAL A 7 22.15 -7.97 -15.02
C VAL A 7 21.15 -7.37 -14.03
N VAL A 8 21.62 -6.65 -13.00
CA VAL A 8 20.76 -5.97 -12.02
C VAL A 8 19.83 -4.96 -12.70
N GLN A 9 20.36 -4.16 -13.63
CA GLN A 9 19.56 -3.21 -14.42
C GLN A 9 18.51 -3.88 -15.32
N LYS A 10 18.79 -5.08 -15.85
CA LYS A 10 17.83 -5.85 -16.66
C LYS A 10 16.71 -6.44 -15.80
N VAL A 11 17.06 -6.96 -14.63
CA VAL A 11 16.09 -7.53 -13.66
C VAL A 11 15.16 -6.44 -13.15
N LEU A 12 15.70 -5.29 -12.74
CA LEU A 12 14.92 -4.15 -12.27
C LEU A 12 13.95 -3.65 -13.34
N PHE A 13 14.41 -3.50 -14.59
CA PHE A 13 13.54 -3.02 -15.65
C PHE A 13 12.43 -4.01 -16.03
N ARG A 14 12.69 -5.32 -15.95
CA ARG A 14 11.65 -6.34 -16.13
C ARG A 14 10.58 -6.22 -15.06
N PHE A 15 10.98 -6.02 -13.80
CA PHE A 15 10.07 -5.76 -12.70
C PHE A 15 9.23 -4.50 -12.94
N VAL A 16 9.87 -3.38 -13.31
CA VAL A 16 9.16 -2.12 -13.60
C VAL A 16 8.13 -2.30 -14.73
N LYS A 17 8.45 -3.05 -15.79
CA LYS A 17 7.48 -3.36 -16.86
C LYS A 17 6.27 -4.15 -16.33
N GLN A 18 6.50 -5.14 -15.48
CA GLN A 18 5.43 -5.92 -14.85
C GLN A 18 4.57 -5.03 -13.94
N ALA A 19 5.20 -4.22 -13.10
CA ALA A 19 4.53 -3.25 -12.23
C ALA A 19 3.64 -2.28 -13.03
N VAL A 20 4.14 -1.74 -14.15
CA VAL A 20 3.35 -0.87 -15.04
C VAL A 20 2.15 -1.62 -15.62
N SER A 21 2.33 -2.87 -16.06
CA SER A 21 1.24 -3.68 -16.61
C SER A 21 0.13 -3.91 -15.57
N ILE A 22 0.50 -4.30 -14.35
CA ILE A 22 -0.45 -4.54 -13.25
C ILE A 22 -1.14 -3.23 -12.85
N ALA A 23 -0.39 -2.16 -12.62
CA ALA A 23 -0.95 -0.88 -12.20
C ALA A 23 -1.94 -0.29 -13.20
N ARG A 24 -1.67 -0.43 -14.51
CA ARG A 24 -2.60 -0.01 -15.57
C ARG A 24 -3.86 -0.86 -15.57
N LYS A 25 -3.75 -2.20 -15.55
CA LYS A 25 -4.90 -3.11 -15.46
C LYS A 25 -5.82 -2.76 -14.28
N LEU A 26 -5.25 -2.50 -13.11
CA LEU A 26 -6.01 -2.11 -11.91
C LEU A 26 -6.66 -0.72 -12.04
N THR A 27 -6.03 0.19 -12.78
CA THR A 27 -6.59 1.52 -13.03
C THR A 27 -7.72 1.48 -14.05
N ASP A 28 -7.54 0.74 -15.15
CA ASP A 28 -8.53 0.58 -16.22
C ASP A 28 -9.80 -0.13 -15.71
N ALA A 29 -9.65 -1.07 -14.78
CA ALA A 29 -10.77 -1.72 -14.10
C ALA A 29 -11.50 -0.80 -13.08
N ALA A 30 -11.13 0.49 -12.99
CA ALA A 30 -11.58 1.45 -11.97
C ALA A 30 -11.32 0.99 -10.51
N VAL A 31 -10.45 0.00 -10.33
CA VAL A 31 -10.10 -0.55 -9.01
C VAL A 31 -9.10 0.39 -8.31
N MET A 32 -8.28 1.13 -9.06
CA MET A 32 -7.23 1.99 -8.53
C MET A 32 -7.56 3.50 -8.58
N GLN A 33 -7.91 4.10 -7.43
CA GLN A 33 -8.14 5.55 -7.26
C GLN A 33 -7.06 6.19 -6.35
N ILE A 34 -5.82 6.19 -6.82
CA ILE A 34 -4.64 6.65 -6.05
C ILE A 34 -4.26 8.12 -6.35
N SER A 35 -4.70 8.65 -7.49
CA SER A 35 -4.39 10.01 -7.93
C SER A 35 -4.99 11.10 -7.03
N HIS A 36 -4.50 12.33 -7.20
CA HIS A 36 -5.07 13.46 -6.49
C HIS A 36 -6.55 13.66 -6.87
N PRO A 37 -7.48 13.83 -5.90
CA PRO A 37 -8.91 14.00 -6.18
C PRO A 37 -9.28 15.26 -6.98
N ALA A 38 -8.33 16.17 -7.18
CA ALA A 38 -8.51 17.40 -7.97
C ALA A 38 -8.11 17.22 -9.44
N GLY A 39 -7.67 16.03 -9.85
CA GLY A 39 -7.31 15.70 -11.24
C GLY A 39 -6.02 16.33 -11.77
N ASN A 40 -5.39 17.25 -11.03
CA ASN A 40 -4.20 18.00 -11.43
C ASN A 40 -2.87 17.36 -11.01
N GLY A 41 -2.88 16.08 -10.62
CA GLY A 41 -1.70 15.36 -10.16
C GLY A 41 -1.29 14.23 -11.09
N VAL A 42 -0.12 13.66 -10.84
CA VAL A 42 0.39 12.46 -11.51
C VAL A 42 -0.67 11.33 -11.46
N ALA A 43 -0.80 10.56 -12.55
CA ALA A 43 -1.79 9.49 -12.66
C ALA A 43 -1.65 8.43 -11.55
N GLY A 44 -2.75 7.80 -11.16
CA GLY A 44 -2.78 6.82 -10.05
C GLY A 44 -1.88 5.60 -10.29
N TRP A 45 -1.86 5.06 -11.51
CA TRP A 45 -0.99 3.94 -11.85
C TRP A 45 0.51 4.28 -11.73
N LYS A 46 0.91 5.52 -11.99
CA LYS A 46 2.31 5.95 -11.84
C LYS A 46 2.72 5.97 -10.36
N HIS A 47 1.85 6.45 -9.48
CA HIS A 47 2.06 6.38 -8.03
C HIS A 47 2.19 4.93 -7.54
N ALA A 48 1.36 4.00 -8.05
CA ALA A 48 1.45 2.59 -7.71
C ALA A 48 2.79 1.96 -8.12
N VAL A 49 3.27 2.26 -9.32
CA VAL A 49 4.59 1.80 -9.79
C VAL A 49 5.72 2.33 -8.91
N LEU A 50 5.65 3.59 -8.48
CA LEU A 50 6.62 4.15 -7.53
C LEU A 50 6.58 3.43 -6.17
N HIS A 51 5.40 3.05 -5.67
CA HIS A 51 5.31 2.23 -4.45
C HIS A 51 5.87 0.82 -4.63
N PHE A 52 5.63 0.17 -5.77
CA PHE A 52 6.24 -1.14 -6.07
C PHE A 52 7.75 -1.04 -6.14
N LEU A 53 8.28 -0.01 -6.81
CA LEU A 53 9.71 0.22 -6.92
C LEU A 53 10.33 0.47 -5.55
N ARG A 54 9.65 1.26 -4.71
CA ARG A 54 10.07 1.55 -3.34
C ARG A 54 10.19 0.28 -2.51
N LEU A 55 9.19 -0.60 -2.56
CA LEU A 55 9.21 -1.87 -1.83
C LEU A 55 10.28 -2.81 -2.38
N HIS A 56 10.40 -2.91 -3.71
CA HIS A 56 11.36 -3.80 -4.35
C HIS A 56 12.82 -3.42 -4.09
N MET A 57 13.09 -2.12 -3.98
CA MET A 57 14.44 -1.60 -3.71
C MET A 57 14.68 -1.24 -2.24
N GLU A 58 13.71 -1.52 -1.36
CA GLU A 58 13.74 -1.16 0.07
C GLU A 58 14.05 0.33 0.32
N ALA A 59 13.56 1.19 -0.58
CA ALA A 59 13.89 2.61 -0.59
C ALA A 59 12.99 3.43 0.34
N THR A 60 13.49 4.58 0.78
CA THR A 60 12.67 5.65 1.32
C THR A 60 11.83 6.33 0.23
N LEU A 61 10.90 7.21 0.64
CA LEU A 61 10.09 7.97 -0.30
C LEU A 61 10.92 8.94 -1.15
N GLU A 62 11.98 9.52 -0.59
CA GLU A 62 12.87 10.44 -1.30
C GLU A 62 13.76 9.67 -2.27
N GLU A 63 14.43 8.63 -1.79
CA GLU A 63 15.32 7.80 -2.62
C GLU A 63 14.63 7.20 -3.84
N VAL A 64 13.40 6.68 -3.69
CA VAL A 64 12.69 6.08 -4.84
C VAL A 64 12.36 7.13 -5.91
N ILE A 65 12.06 8.37 -5.50
CA ILE A 65 11.78 9.46 -6.44
C ILE A 65 13.06 9.86 -7.14
N ASP A 66 14.14 10.12 -6.38
CA ASP A 66 15.43 10.52 -6.93
C ASP A 66 15.97 9.45 -7.89
N TRP A 67 15.91 8.17 -7.51
CA TRP A 67 16.34 7.06 -8.37
C TRP A 67 15.47 6.93 -9.61
N ALA A 68 14.14 7.02 -9.48
CA ALA A 68 13.24 6.96 -10.64
C ALA A 68 13.47 8.15 -11.59
N GLU A 69 13.79 9.32 -11.05
CA GLU A 69 14.10 10.52 -11.80
C GLU A 69 15.47 10.46 -12.48
N GLU A 70 16.45 9.72 -11.94
CA GLU A 70 17.74 9.48 -12.59
C GLU A 70 17.70 8.35 -13.63
N MET A 71 16.87 7.33 -13.41
CA MET A 71 16.80 6.16 -14.29
C MET A 71 15.96 6.40 -15.55
N GLU A 72 16.62 6.67 -16.68
CA GLU A 72 15.97 6.95 -17.97
C GLU A 72 14.94 5.90 -18.39
N ARG A 73 15.26 4.61 -18.21
CA ARG A 73 14.35 3.52 -18.56
C ARG A 73 13.09 3.52 -17.70
N VAL A 74 13.20 3.91 -16.42
CA VAL A 74 12.06 4.01 -15.50
C VAL A 74 11.22 5.24 -15.84
N ARG A 75 11.85 6.39 -16.09
CA ARG A 75 11.20 7.61 -16.61
C ARG A 75 10.39 7.32 -17.86
N ALA A 76 11.00 6.68 -18.86
CA ALA A 76 10.34 6.30 -20.10
C ALA A 76 9.16 5.35 -19.89
N ALA A 77 9.27 4.39 -18.96
CA ALA A 77 8.18 3.47 -18.64
C ALA A 77 7.00 4.18 -17.94
N LEU A 78 7.29 5.19 -17.12
CA LEU A 78 6.30 6.01 -16.43
C LEU A 78 5.76 7.15 -17.30
N VAL A 79 6.41 7.46 -18.42
CA VAL A 79 6.11 8.61 -19.27
C VAL A 79 6.12 9.89 -18.40
N LEU A 80 7.24 10.12 -17.70
CA LEU A 80 7.49 11.27 -16.86
C LEU A 80 8.86 11.85 -17.18
N GLU A 81 8.91 13.16 -17.42
CA GLU A 81 10.17 13.89 -17.51
C GLU A 81 10.73 14.21 -16.12
N ARG A 82 11.99 14.66 -16.10
CA ARG A 82 12.59 15.21 -14.86
C ARG A 82 11.78 16.42 -14.39
N GLY A 83 11.56 16.53 -13.08
CA GLY A 83 10.71 17.55 -12.47
C GLY A 83 9.21 17.27 -12.51
N GLU A 84 8.74 16.25 -13.22
CA GLU A 84 7.31 15.88 -13.28
C GLU A 84 6.92 14.81 -12.24
N PHE A 85 7.88 14.34 -11.45
CA PHE A 85 7.65 13.34 -10.41
C PHE A 85 6.86 13.93 -9.24
N PRO A 86 5.99 13.13 -8.60
CA PRO A 86 5.29 13.60 -7.40
C PRO A 86 6.30 13.80 -6.27
N GLY A 87 6.17 14.87 -5.50
CA GLY A 87 7.00 15.05 -4.30
C GLY A 87 6.76 13.95 -3.25
N PRO A 88 7.69 13.72 -2.30
CA PRO A 88 7.61 12.63 -1.32
C PRO A 88 6.30 12.62 -0.52
N SER A 89 5.79 13.80 -0.15
CA SER A 89 4.51 13.93 0.56
C SER A 89 3.30 13.57 -0.31
N ALA A 90 3.36 13.86 -1.62
CA ALA A 90 2.30 13.48 -2.54
C ALA A 90 2.28 11.97 -2.76
N LEU A 91 3.46 11.35 -2.89
CA LEU A 91 3.61 9.90 -2.96
C LEU A 91 3.10 9.22 -1.68
N CYS A 92 3.44 9.75 -0.50
CA CYS A 92 2.92 9.26 0.77
C CYS A 92 1.37 9.31 0.82
N LYS A 93 0.79 10.49 0.55
CA LYS A 93 -0.68 10.66 0.55
C LYS A 93 -1.39 9.80 -0.48
N SER A 94 -0.73 9.48 -1.60
CA SER A 94 -1.30 8.58 -2.60
C SER A 94 -1.49 7.16 -2.07
N PHE A 95 -0.58 6.69 -1.20
CA PHE A 95 -0.70 5.39 -0.54
C PHE A 95 -1.95 5.33 0.34
N ASP A 96 -2.20 6.39 1.12
CA ASP A 96 -3.35 6.48 2.01
C ASP A 96 -4.70 6.53 1.28
N ARG A 97 -4.70 6.96 0.01
CA ARG A 97 -5.90 7.01 -0.84
C ARG A 97 -6.24 5.67 -1.47
N ALA A 98 -5.31 4.72 -1.50
CA ALA A 98 -5.54 3.42 -2.10
C ALA A 98 -6.66 2.67 -1.34
N PRO A 99 -7.84 2.42 -1.95
CA PRO A 99 -8.88 1.63 -1.31
C PRO A 99 -8.37 0.22 -0.98
N MET A 100 -8.84 -0.35 0.13
CA MET A 100 -8.44 -1.68 0.62
C MET A 100 -8.49 -2.78 -0.45
N ARG A 101 -9.47 -2.72 -1.36
CA ARG A 101 -9.58 -3.67 -2.49
C ARG A 101 -8.29 -3.78 -3.33
N ILE A 102 -7.53 -2.69 -3.49
CA ILE A 102 -6.26 -2.71 -4.22
C ILE A 102 -5.24 -3.54 -3.45
N TRP A 103 -5.15 -3.35 -2.13
CA TRP A 103 -4.24 -4.11 -1.29
C TRP A 103 -4.59 -5.60 -1.32
N HIS A 104 -5.87 -5.95 -1.26
CA HIS A 104 -6.32 -7.34 -1.35
C HIS A 104 -5.95 -7.95 -2.72
N GLU A 105 -6.19 -7.22 -3.81
CA GLU A 105 -5.86 -7.71 -5.15
C GLU A 105 -4.34 -7.88 -5.34
N LEU A 106 -3.54 -6.96 -4.80
CA LEU A 106 -2.08 -7.08 -4.86
C LEU A 106 -1.55 -8.22 -4.00
N LEU A 107 -2.09 -8.42 -2.81
CA LEU A 107 -1.76 -9.57 -1.96
C LEU A 107 -2.11 -10.87 -2.69
N ARG A 108 -3.32 -10.96 -3.25
CA ARG A 108 -3.74 -12.11 -4.04
C ARG A 108 -2.81 -12.36 -5.23
N LEU A 109 -2.58 -11.38 -6.10
CA LEU A 109 -1.69 -11.53 -7.26
C LEU A 109 -0.26 -11.91 -6.85
N SER A 110 0.25 -11.35 -5.75
CA SER A 110 1.57 -11.69 -5.22
C SER A 110 1.62 -13.12 -4.69
N SER A 111 0.53 -13.56 -4.07
CA SER A 111 0.40 -14.91 -3.53
C SER A 111 0.34 -15.95 -4.65
N GLU A 112 -0.31 -15.63 -5.79
CA GLU A 112 -0.41 -16.51 -6.97
C GLU A 112 0.95 -16.72 -7.68
N LEU A 113 1.96 -15.89 -7.39
CA LEU A 113 3.34 -16.07 -7.90
C LEU A 113 4.14 -17.11 -7.11
N LEU A 114 3.61 -17.60 -5.99
CA LEU A 114 4.25 -18.54 -5.10
C LEU A 114 3.58 -19.91 -5.20
N ASP A 115 4.35 -20.97 -5.00
CA ASP A 115 3.81 -22.33 -4.92
C ASP A 115 3.00 -22.48 -3.62
N GLN A 116 1.71 -22.19 -3.70
CA GLN A 116 0.76 -22.33 -2.60
C GLN A 116 0.42 -23.80 -2.36
N ASN A 117 0.07 -24.12 -1.12
CA ASN A 117 -0.67 -25.34 -0.83
C ASN A 117 -2.14 -24.98 -0.55
N ASP A 118 -3.07 -25.94 -0.73
CA ASP A 118 -4.50 -25.72 -0.43
C ASP A 118 -4.76 -25.61 1.11
N ARG A 119 -3.77 -25.13 1.88
CA ARG A 119 -3.80 -25.00 3.34
C ARG A 119 -3.37 -23.59 3.74
N ALA A 120 -4.30 -22.85 4.33
CA ALA A 120 -4.00 -21.53 4.88
C ALA A 120 -4.11 -21.53 6.41
N ALA A 121 -3.26 -20.73 7.05
CA ALA A 121 -3.37 -20.36 8.45
C ALA A 121 -4.07 -19.02 8.58
N ILE A 122 -4.76 -18.82 9.71
CA ILE A 122 -5.34 -17.54 10.08
C ILE A 122 -4.60 -17.08 11.33
N ASP A 123 -3.96 -15.92 11.23
CA ASP A 123 -3.34 -15.24 12.38
C ASP A 123 -4.02 -13.90 12.62
N ALA A 124 -4.04 -13.44 13.87
CA ALA A 124 -4.61 -12.15 14.23
C ALA A 124 -3.73 -11.38 15.21
N THR A 125 -3.34 -10.18 14.81
CA THR A 125 -2.60 -9.24 15.65
C THR A 125 -3.48 -8.07 16.07
N TYR A 126 -3.41 -7.71 17.36
CA TYR A 126 -4.12 -6.57 17.93
C TYR A 126 -3.17 -5.39 18.12
N PHE A 127 -3.59 -4.21 17.68
CA PHE A 127 -2.91 -2.94 17.88
C PHE A 127 -3.72 -2.09 18.86
N ASP A 128 -3.16 -1.89 20.06
CA ASP A 128 -3.75 -0.98 21.04
C ASP A 128 -3.56 0.48 20.58
N ARG A 129 -4.65 1.25 20.61
CA ARG A 129 -4.68 2.68 20.27
C ARG A 129 -5.05 3.57 21.46
N ARG A 130 -5.10 3.02 22.68
CA ARG A 130 -5.42 3.75 23.92
C ARG A 130 -4.46 4.91 24.23
N GLN A 131 -3.21 4.87 23.77
CA GLN A 131 -2.25 5.98 23.91
C GLN A 131 -2.12 6.82 22.63
N ALA A 132 -3.25 7.21 22.03
CA ALA A 132 -3.23 8.18 20.93
C ALA A 132 -3.01 9.60 21.46
N SER A 133 -2.27 10.44 20.71
CA SER A 133 -2.07 11.84 21.10
C SER A 133 -3.39 12.63 21.02
N ASN A 134 -3.55 13.66 21.86
CA ASN A 134 -4.74 14.53 21.82
C ASN A 134 -5.01 15.09 20.42
N HIS A 135 -3.96 15.47 19.68
CA HIS A 135 -4.10 15.94 18.30
C HIS A 135 -4.75 14.88 17.37
N TYR A 136 -4.40 13.60 17.55
CA TYR A 136 -4.96 12.50 16.78
C TYR A 136 -6.42 12.24 17.17
N LEU A 137 -6.74 12.25 18.47
CA LEU A 137 -8.10 12.05 18.98
C LEU A 137 -9.07 13.11 18.47
N THR A 138 -8.68 14.39 18.49
CA THR A 138 -9.51 15.51 17.99
C THR A 138 -9.81 15.41 16.49
N ARG A 139 -8.89 14.87 15.69
CA ARG A 139 -9.05 14.78 14.24
C ARG A 139 -9.95 13.62 13.81
N CYS A 140 -9.93 12.52 14.56
CA CYS A 140 -10.67 11.31 14.19
C CYS A 140 -12.13 11.31 14.66
N ASP A 141 -12.55 12.27 15.51
CA ASP A 141 -13.90 12.39 16.12
C ASP A 141 -14.45 11.07 16.68
N ARG A 142 -13.56 10.14 17.00
CA ARG A 142 -13.88 8.79 17.44
C ARG A 142 -12.72 8.18 18.23
N GLU A 143 -13.07 7.51 19.31
CA GLU A 143 -12.13 6.77 20.15
C GLU A 143 -12.06 5.30 19.68
N ILE A 144 -11.16 5.02 18.74
CA ILE A 144 -10.76 3.65 18.40
C ILE A 144 -9.93 3.11 19.56
N GLN A 145 -10.37 2.04 20.22
CA GLN A 145 -9.56 1.41 21.28
C GLN A 145 -8.52 0.46 20.71
N THR A 146 -8.95 -0.37 19.76
CA THR A 146 -8.11 -1.45 19.26
C THR A 146 -8.41 -1.69 17.79
N ILE A 147 -7.35 -1.85 17.00
CA ILE A 147 -7.44 -2.34 15.63
C ILE A 147 -6.99 -3.80 15.65
N GLN A 148 -7.81 -4.69 15.13
CA GLN A 148 -7.44 -6.09 14.91
C GLN A 148 -7.16 -6.27 13.42
N ALA A 149 -5.96 -6.72 13.10
CA ALA A 149 -5.59 -7.15 11.76
C ALA A 149 -5.53 -8.68 11.76
N THR A 150 -6.37 -9.30 10.93
CA THR A 150 -6.41 -10.74 10.72
C THR A 150 -5.85 -11.06 9.35
N PHE A 151 -4.84 -11.92 9.28
CA PHE A 151 -4.14 -12.29 8.07
C PHE A 151 -4.52 -13.72 7.69
N LEU A 152 -4.82 -13.92 6.40
CA LEU A 152 -4.87 -15.24 5.78
C LEU A 152 -3.49 -15.50 5.18
N VAL A 153 -2.81 -16.55 5.63
CA VAL A 153 -1.43 -16.83 5.27
C VAL A 153 -1.30 -18.23 4.68
N ASP A 154 -0.64 -18.36 3.54
CA ASP A 154 -0.28 -19.65 2.96
C ASP A 154 0.71 -20.39 3.88
N THR A 155 0.50 -21.68 4.10
CA THR A 155 1.36 -22.45 5.02
C THR A 155 2.62 -23.02 4.37
N ALA A 156 2.72 -23.05 3.05
CA ALA A 156 3.91 -23.55 2.35
C ALA A 156 5.04 -22.51 2.34
N GLN A 157 4.71 -21.28 1.94
CA GLN A 157 5.66 -20.19 1.70
C GLN A 157 5.52 -19.04 2.70
N GLY A 158 4.50 -19.05 3.56
CA GLY A 158 4.24 -17.98 4.53
C GLY A 158 3.73 -16.69 3.90
N ALA A 159 3.16 -16.77 2.70
CA ALA A 159 2.69 -15.61 1.95
C ALA A 159 1.37 -15.09 2.51
N VAL A 160 1.25 -13.77 2.68
CA VAL A 160 -0.04 -13.15 3.05
C VAL A 160 -0.93 -13.12 1.81
N ILE A 161 -2.05 -13.85 1.86
CA ILE A 161 -3.04 -13.95 0.78
C ILE A 161 -4.04 -12.81 0.89
N ASP A 162 -4.55 -12.54 2.11
CA ASP A 162 -5.53 -11.49 2.35
C ASP A 162 -5.40 -10.93 3.78
N VAL A 163 -5.92 -9.73 4.00
CA VAL A 163 -5.94 -9.05 5.29
C VAL A 163 -7.32 -8.46 5.59
N HIS A 164 -7.88 -8.82 6.74
CA HIS A 164 -9.08 -8.21 7.27
C HIS A 164 -8.76 -7.32 8.46
N CYS A 165 -9.13 -6.05 8.38
CA CYS A 165 -8.95 -5.09 9.46
C CYS A 165 -10.30 -4.73 10.08
N SER A 166 -10.43 -4.95 11.39
CA SER A 166 -11.60 -4.55 12.15
C SER A 166 -11.21 -3.62 13.30
N THR A 167 -12.12 -2.73 13.69
CA THR A 167 -11.90 -1.76 14.77
C THR A 167 -12.90 -2.00 15.88
N LYS A 168 -12.40 -2.07 17.12
CA LYS A 168 -13.25 -2.03 18.32
C LYS A 168 -13.30 -0.59 18.84
N TRP A 169 -14.53 -0.11 19.00
CA TRP A 169 -14.84 1.22 19.52
C TRP A 169 -15.07 1.15 21.02
N GLN A 170 -14.88 2.27 21.73
CA GLN A 170 -15.49 2.39 23.06
C GLN A 170 -17.01 2.27 22.89
N THR A 171 -17.63 1.31 23.55
CA THR A 171 -19.08 1.37 23.78
C THR A 171 -19.35 2.62 24.60
N ALA A 172 -19.96 3.63 24.00
CA ALA A 172 -20.38 4.83 24.71
C ALA A 172 -21.25 4.41 25.90
N ARG A 173 -20.91 4.88 27.11
CA ARG A 173 -21.88 4.93 28.21
C ARG A 173 -23.05 5.77 27.70
N THR A 174 -24.22 5.15 27.67
CA THR A 174 -25.50 5.69 27.17
C THR A 174 -25.68 7.18 27.48
N SER A 175 -25.63 8.02 26.45
CA SER A 175 -26.53 9.16 26.35
C SER A 175 -26.95 9.29 24.89
N ALA A 176 -28.25 9.30 24.67
CA ALA A 176 -28.88 9.12 23.39
C ALA A 176 -28.61 10.32 22.46
N ARG A 177 -27.97 10.07 21.32
CA ARG A 177 -28.26 10.76 20.05
C ARG A 177 -27.99 9.79 18.91
N ARG A 178 -29.07 9.23 18.37
CA ARG A 178 -29.03 8.52 17.08
C ARG A 178 -28.83 9.56 15.99
N SER A 179 -27.81 9.36 15.16
CA SER A 179 -27.74 9.93 13.81
C SER A 179 -27.29 8.83 12.83
N PRO A 180 -27.94 8.69 11.67
CA PRO A 180 -27.73 7.56 10.76
C PRO A 180 -26.68 7.91 9.72
N CYS A 181 -25.53 7.23 9.74
CA CYS A 181 -24.67 7.20 8.57
C CYS A 181 -23.86 5.91 8.58
N GLY A 182 -24.42 4.89 7.91
CA GLY A 182 -23.70 3.68 7.57
C GLY A 182 -22.70 3.99 6.47
N THR A 183 -21.47 4.31 6.86
CA THR A 183 -20.33 4.30 5.95
C THR A 183 -19.21 3.56 6.66
N GLN A 184 -18.86 2.37 6.14
CA GLN A 184 -17.63 1.67 6.50
C GLN A 184 -16.45 2.60 6.20
N ALA A 185 -15.89 3.21 7.23
CA ALA A 185 -14.68 4.00 7.10
C ALA A 185 -13.52 3.02 6.87
N THR A 186 -12.93 3.07 5.68
CA THR A 186 -11.68 2.37 5.37
C THR A 186 -10.58 2.91 6.28
N CYS A 187 -10.20 2.12 7.29
CA CYS A 187 -9.01 2.38 8.07
C CYS A 187 -7.81 2.07 7.18
N GLY A 188 -7.12 3.10 6.68
CA GLY A 188 -5.84 2.94 5.99
C GLY A 188 -4.83 2.31 6.94
N VAL A 189 -4.58 1.01 6.78
CA VAL A 189 -3.50 0.32 7.46
C VAL A 189 -2.24 0.53 6.64
N SER A 190 -1.35 1.40 7.12
CA SER A 190 0.02 1.46 6.60
C SER A 190 0.76 0.21 7.10
N LEU A 191 0.85 -0.81 6.24
CA LEU A 191 1.71 -1.97 6.45
C LEU A 191 3.17 -1.51 6.38
N ARG A 192 3.72 -1.01 7.50
CA ARG A 192 5.17 -0.99 7.70
C ARG A 192 5.56 -2.36 8.21
N THR A 193 5.93 -3.25 7.29
CA THR A 193 6.64 -4.50 7.62
C THR A 193 8.01 -4.12 8.21
N LYS A 194 8.14 -4.15 9.53
CA LYS A 194 9.45 -4.34 10.15
C LYS A 194 9.71 -5.84 10.09
N ALA A 195 10.60 -6.26 9.18
CA ALA A 195 11.19 -7.57 9.25
C ALA A 195 12.06 -7.61 10.52
N THR A 196 11.64 -8.39 11.51
CA THR A 196 12.50 -8.81 12.60
C THR A 196 13.19 -10.09 12.14
N THR A 197 14.47 -9.96 11.78
CA THR A 197 15.35 -11.10 11.52
C THR A 197 15.66 -11.77 12.87
N THR A 198 15.35 -13.06 12.97
CA THR A 198 15.84 -13.95 14.04
C THR A 198 17.28 -14.37 13.75
#